data_AF-B6JZW1-F1
#
_entry.id   AF-B6JZW1-F1
#
_cell.length_a   1.000
_cell.length_b   1.000
_cell.length_c   1.000
_cell.angle_alpha   90.00
_cell.angle_beta   90.00
_cell.angle_gamma   90.00
#
_symmetry.space_group_name_H-M   'P 1'
#
loop_
_entity.id
_entity.type
_entity.pdbx_description
1 polymer ?
#
loop_
_entity_poly.entity_id
_entity_poly.type
_entity_poly.pdbx_seq_one_letter_code
_entity_poly.pdbx_strand_id
1 'polypeptide(L)'
;MSKRPQGLRAAASLKKKCTVQNAVKGNSQEEKADDETVLVYSDDDEVSQLCGLYDMSREKLESGDIEASVSLVFGTIHEADRILRNTEKPEALPKKFHAAYSQALLAVAELYDYAKERLKDESSEEAYIDAALERAKLGEDAPGEDNVRLQLALGAGLLAKARSVLATDSSGETETASPASATATKMVQQAYNCFQALDKLEKLPEFITVFTLQRPVLAMSTYAAREPVSEQFVLDVYALTTSLLTKVAEAALTPAHKLDAQQALCTATTNVAEYYIDLADTDDAESVVTSARRKAETELSKAIDQVDALYVLNKTTDLLFRKADLKMDLANVLDGEDAQDKCLQEAADCIREAHSMGADLPEDYAEFLKAYTE
;
A
#
# COMPACT_ATOMS: atom_id res chain seq x y z
N MET A 1 -9.98 43.11 -28.05
CA MET A 1 -9.60 43.79 -26.79
C MET A 1 -10.64 43.47 -25.72
N SER A 2 -10.19 43.07 -24.53
CA SER A 2 -10.88 43.19 -23.22
C SER A 2 -12.20 42.42 -23.01
N LYS A 3 -12.47 41.67 -21.94
CA LYS A 3 -11.77 41.22 -20.71
C LYS A 3 -12.64 40.08 -20.14
N ARG A 4 -12.03 39.00 -19.63
CA ARG A 4 -12.68 37.90 -18.89
C ARG A 4 -13.18 38.37 -17.51
N PRO A 5 -14.28 37.82 -16.96
CA PRO A 5 -14.65 38.06 -15.57
C PRO A 5 -13.88 37.14 -14.61
N GLN A 6 -13.14 37.75 -13.69
CA GLN A 6 -12.58 37.19 -12.46
C GLN A 6 -13.65 37.16 -11.36
N GLY A 7 -13.63 36.17 -10.45
CA GLY A 7 -14.55 36.22 -9.30
C GLY A 7 -14.52 35.13 -8.24
N LEU A 8 -13.39 34.45 -7.96
CA LEU A 8 -13.22 33.66 -6.72
C LEU A 8 -12.98 34.60 -5.52
N ARG A 9 -14.04 35.27 -5.04
CA ARG A 9 -13.98 36.20 -3.89
C ARG A 9 -15.19 36.08 -2.95
N ALA A 10 -15.64 34.86 -2.64
CA ALA A 10 -16.80 34.66 -1.76
C ALA A 10 -16.59 33.75 -0.54
N ALA A 11 -15.38 33.26 -0.23
CA ALA A 11 -15.18 32.38 0.94
C ALA A 11 -14.15 32.86 1.99
N ALA A 12 -13.54 34.05 1.81
CA ALA A 12 -12.49 34.56 2.71
C ALA A 12 -12.95 35.66 3.70
N SER A 13 -14.26 35.84 3.92
CA SER A 13 -14.80 36.95 4.72
C SER A 13 -15.42 36.56 6.07
N LEU A 14 -14.98 35.46 6.70
CA LEU A 14 -15.51 35.03 8.01
C LEU A 14 -14.47 34.94 9.15
N LYS A 15 -13.31 35.60 9.03
CA LYS A 15 -12.41 35.84 10.17
C LYS A 15 -12.06 37.32 10.29
N LYS A 16 -12.92 38.09 10.96
CA LYS A 16 -12.57 39.33 11.68
C LYS A 16 -13.79 39.85 12.47
N LYS A 17 -13.95 39.37 13.71
CA LYS A 17 -14.54 40.17 14.79
C LYS A 17 -13.53 40.23 15.93
N CYS A 18 -12.85 41.36 15.97
CA CYS A 18 -12.04 41.84 17.06
C CYS A 18 -12.99 42.58 18.03
N THR A 19 -12.88 42.32 19.32
CA THR A 19 -13.33 43.28 20.34
C THR A 19 -12.29 43.33 21.44
N VAL A 20 -11.53 44.43 21.45
CA VAL A 20 -10.67 44.89 22.55
C VAL A 20 -11.46 45.92 23.34
N GLN A 21 -11.39 45.87 24.68
CA GLN A 21 -11.50 46.98 25.63
C GLN A 21 -11.02 46.44 26.99
N ASN A 22 -9.99 46.97 27.65
CA ASN A 22 -9.97 48.32 28.22
C ASN A 22 -8.57 48.91 28.38
N ALA A 23 -8.57 50.24 28.35
CA ALA A 23 -7.46 51.18 28.36
C ALA A 23 -6.83 51.41 29.74
N VAL A 24 -5.53 51.73 29.75
CA VAL A 24 -4.96 52.79 30.61
C VAL A 24 -3.91 53.58 29.81
N LYS A 25 -4.02 54.91 29.90
CA LYS A 25 -3.25 55.95 29.20
C LYS A 25 -1.84 56.12 29.76
N GLY A 26 -0.88 56.49 28.91
CA GLY A 26 0.35 57.17 29.30
C GLY A 26 1.27 57.44 28.10
N ASN A 27 1.44 58.72 27.75
CA ASN A 27 2.33 59.25 26.72
C ASN A 27 3.75 58.66 26.75
N SER A 28 4.37 58.45 25.58
CA SER A 28 5.51 59.25 25.04
C SER A 28 6.12 58.58 23.79
N GLN A 29 6.48 59.45 22.85
CA GLN A 29 7.32 59.37 21.65
C GLN A 29 8.14 58.11 21.27
N GLU A 30 8.20 57.94 19.94
CA GLU A 30 9.30 57.41 19.11
C GLU A 30 9.67 55.92 19.23
N GLU A 31 9.29 55.14 18.21
CA GLU A 31 10.22 54.34 17.39
C GLU A 31 9.45 53.68 16.24
N LYS A 32 9.89 53.94 15.00
CA LYS A 32 9.49 53.13 13.84
C LYS A 32 10.33 51.86 13.89
N ALA A 33 9.80 50.82 14.54
CA ALA A 33 10.25 49.46 14.31
C ALA A 33 9.60 48.99 13.01
N ASP A 34 10.42 48.71 12.00
CA ASP A 34 10.02 47.84 10.90
C ASP A 34 9.70 46.48 11.52
N ASP A 35 8.41 46.15 11.54
CA ASP A 35 7.89 44.87 12.01
C ASP A 35 8.14 43.83 10.90
N GLU A 36 9.43 43.49 10.68
CA GLU A 36 9.78 42.26 9.97
C GLU A 36 9.23 41.09 10.78
N THR A 37 8.12 40.55 10.30
CA THR A 37 7.50 39.36 10.88
C THR A 37 8.42 38.18 10.59
N VAL A 38 9.39 37.95 11.48
CA VAL A 38 10.28 36.78 11.43
C VAL A 38 9.43 35.54 11.67
N LEU A 39 9.10 34.81 10.61
CA LEU A 39 8.59 33.45 10.70
C LEU A 39 9.74 32.59 11.26
N VAL A 40 9.72 32.37 12.58
CA VAL A 40 10.59 31.39 13.23
C VAL A 40 10.04 30.01 12.85
N TYR A 41 10.67 29.36 11.87
CA TYR A 41 10.43 27.96 11.58
C TYR A 41 11.03 27.14 12.73
N SER A 42 10.21 26.32 13.38
CA SER A 42 10.73 25.34 14.32
C SER A 42 11.21 24.10 13.57
N ASP A 43 12.19 23.37 14.10
CA ASP A 43 12.65 22.09 13.51
C ASP A 43 11.46 21.12 13.30
N ASP A 44 10.42 21.21 14.15
CA ASP A 44 9.22 20.39 14.02
C ASP A 44 8.37 20.74 12.79
N ASP A 45 8.35 22.02 12.40
CA ASP A 45 7.73 22.49 11.16
C ASP A 45 8.51 22.02 9.93
N GLU A 46 9.85 22.06 9.98
CA GLU A 46 10.71 21.60 8.87
C GLU A 46 10.53 20.10 8.62
N VAL A 47 10.47 19.28 9.69
CA VAL A 47 10.23 17.83 9.54
C VAL A 47 8.81 17.55 9.03
N SER A 48 7.81 18.35 9.42
CA SER A 48 6.45 18.19 8.89
C SER A 48 6.37 18.56 7.40
N GLN A 49 7.12 19.57 6.97
CA GLN A 49 7.27 19.91 5.54
C GLN A 49 8.01 18.82 4.77
N LEU A 50 9.02 18.19 5.37
CA LEU A 50 9.73 17.04 4.79
C LEU A 50 8.78 15.86 4.52
N CYS A 51 7.91 15.53 5.47
CA CYS A 51 6.86 14.52 5.27
C CYS A 51 5.92 14.93 4.13
N GLY A 52 5.49 16.20 4.11
CA GLY A 52 4.64 16.73 3.03
C GLY A 52 5.27 16.62 1.64
N LEU A 53 6.58 16.88 1.51
CA LEU A 53 7.31 16.71 0.24
C LEU A 53 7.28 15.25 -0.24
N TYR A 54 7.49 14.30 0.67
CA TYR A 54 7.38 12.88 0.35
C TYR A 54 5.95 12.49 -0.03
N ASP A 55 4.95 12.92 0.72
CA ASP A 55 3.55 12.59 0.46
C ASP A 55 3.11 13.16 -0.92
N MET A 56 3.51 14.39 -1.26
CA MET A 56 3.34 14.96 -2.61
C MET A 56 4.02 14.14 -3.71
N SER A 57 5.19 13.53 -3.43
CA SER A 57 5.86 12.65 -4.39
C SER A 57 5.01 11.42 -4.73
N ARG A 58 4.25 10.91 -3.75
CA ARG A 58 3.34 9.77 -3.95
C ARG A 58 2.09 10.18 -4.72
N GLU A 59 1.53 11.35 -4.46
CA GLU A 59 0.42 11.91 -5.25
C GLU A 59 0.80 12.07 -6.74
N LYS A 60 2.04 12.50 -7.02
CA LYS A 60 2.56 12.59 -8.39
C LYS A 60 2.72 11.23 -9.05
N LEU A 61 3.22 10.25 -8.31
CA LEU A 61 3.32 8.88 -8.83
C LEU A 61 1.94 8.29 -9.14
N GLU A 62 0.98 8.49 -8.23
CA GLU A 62 -0.40 8.02 -8.38
C GLU A 62 -1.09 8.65 -9.62
N SER A 63 -0.82 9.93 -9.89
CA SER A 63 -1.35 10.62 -11.07
C SER A 63 -0.59 10.32 -12.38
N GLY A 64 0.41 9.42 -12.34
CA GLY A 64 1.20 9.01 -13.50
C GLY A 64 2.34 9.96 -13.89
N ASP A 65 2.59 11.01 -13.10
CA ASP A 65 3.69 11.97 -13.31
C ASP A 65 4.97 11.47 -12.61
N ILE A 66 5.58 10.44 -13.20
CA ILE A 66 6.75 9.75 -12.64
C ILE A 66 7.94 10.70 -12.51
N GLU A 67 8.19 11.57 -13.49
CA GLU A 67 9.31 12.51 -13.46
C GLU A 67 9.17 13.56 -12.33
N ALA A 68 7.96 14.08 -12.10
CA ALA A 68 7.72 14.97 -10.97
C ALA A 68 7.86 14.23 -9.64
N SER A 69 7.38 12.98 -9.56
CA SER A 69 7.56 12.13 -8.38
C SER A 69 9.04 11.96 -8.04
N VAL A 70 9.86 11.52 -9.00
CA VAL A 70 11.32 11.37 -8.83
C VAL A 70 11.98 12.69 -8.40
N SER A 71 11.55 13.81 -8.98
CA SER A 71 12.07 15.14 -8.61
C SER A 71 11.75 15.52 -7.17
N LEU A 72 10.54 15.22 -6.70
CA LEU A 72 10.13 15.44 -5.31
C LEU A 72 10.85 14.48 -4.35
N VAL A 73 11.06 13.21 -4.72
CA VAL A 73 11.84 12.25 -3.94
C VAL A 73 13.27 12.76 -3.68
N PHE A 74 13.97 13.23 -4.73
CA PHE A 74 15.30 13.84 -4.54
C PHE A 74 15.23 15.14 -3.75
N GLY A 75 14.17 15.93 -3.92
CA GLY A 75 13.91 17.11 -3.09
C GLY A 75 13.83 16.77 -1.60
N THR A 76 13.08 15.71 -1.25
CA THR A 76 12.97 15.19 0.11
C THR A 76 14.33 14.73 0.65
N ILE A 77 15.13 14.01 -0.15
CA ILE A 77 16.47 13.55 0.28
C ILE A 77 17.39 14.75 0.56
N HIS A 78 17.46 15.72 -0.37
CA HIS A 78 18.30 16.91 -0.19
C HIS A 78 17.87 17.77 1.00
N GLU A 79 16.57 17.86 1.25
CA GLU A 79 16.02 18.58 2.39
C GLU A 79 16.33 17.85 3.71
N ALA A 80 16.20 16.51 3.73
CA ALA A 80 16.60 15.71 4.87
C ALA A 80 18.09 15.88 5.20
N ASP A 81 18.94 15.91 4.17
CA ASP A 81 20.37 16.19 4.32
C ASP A 81 20.65 17.62 4.78
N ARG A 82 19.84 18.61 4.38
CA ARG A 82 19.93 20.00 4.86
C ARG A 82 19.63 20.06 6.35
N ILE A 83 18.54 19.44 6.78
CA ILE A 83 18.14 19.36 8.19
C ILE A 83 19.27 18.71 9.01
N LEU A 84 19.79 17.55 8.58
CA LEU A 84 20.90 16.86 9.27
C LEU A 84 22.15 17.72 9.46
N ARG A 85 22.50 18.56 8.47
CA ARG A 85 23.67 19.44 8.57
C ARG A 85 23.44 20.65 9.47
N ASN A 86 22.19 21.07 9.62
CA ASN A 86 21.82 22.29 10.35
C ASN A 86 21.38 22.00 11.79
N THR A 87 21.01 20.76 12.11
CA THR A 87 20.66 20.35 13.47
C THR A 87 21.92 20.05 14.29
N GLU A 88 22.11 20.78 15.39
CA GLU A 88 23.30 20.64 16.27
C GLU A 88 23.45 19.23 16.86
N LYS A 89 22.33 18.55 17.10
CA LYS A 89 22.26 17.19 17.65
C LYS A 89 21.41 16.30 16.75
N PRO A 90 21.99 15.67 15.72
CA PRO A 90 21.25 14.80 14.81
C PRO A 90 20.51 13.67 15.51
N GLU A 91 20.97 13.22 16.68
CA GLU A 91 20.30 12.17 17.46
C GLU A 91 19.00 12.66 18.13
N ALA A 92 18.80 13.98 18.21
CA ALA A 92 17.58 14.58 18.74
C ALA A 92 16.47 14.70 17.68
N LEU A 93 16.75 14.40 16.41
CA LEU A 93 15.75 14.43 15.35
C LEU A 93 14.66 13.38 15.60
N PRO A 94 13.38 13.71 15.37
CA PRO A 94 12.29 12.83 15.74
C PRO A 94 12.17 11.61 14.81
N LYS A 95 11.52 10.54 15.28
CA LYS A 95 11.24 9.33 14.47
C LYS A 95 10.67 9.62 13.07
N LYS A 96 9.74 10.59 12.98
CA LYS A 96 9.14 11.02 11.70
C LYS A 96 10.16 11.51 10.67
N PHE A 97 11.26 12.15 11.10
CA PHE A 97 12.35 12.57 10.22
C PHE A 97 13.01 11.36 9.56
N HIS A 98 13.41 10.38 10.38
CA HIS A 98 14.06 9.15 9.92
C HIS A 98 13.14 8.35 9.00
N ALA A 99 11.84 8.30 9.33
CA ALA A 99 10.85 7.63 8.51
C ALA A 99 10.70 8.28 7.13
N ALA A 100 10.49 9.59 7.06
CA ALA A 100 10.36 10.31 5.78
C ALA A 100 11.62 10.18 4.91
N TYR A 101 12.80 10.28 5.53
CA TYR A 101 14.05 10.11 4.80
C TYR A 101 14.22 8.65 4.30
N SER A 102 13.97 7.65 5.14
CA SER A 102 14.00 6.25 4.71
C SER A 102 13.02 5.97 3.58
N GLN A 103 11.79 6.47 3.67
CA GLN A 103 10.77 6.31 2.65
C GLN A 103 11.20 6.94 1.31
N ALA A 104 11.80 8.13 1.34
CA ALA A 104 12.33 8.77 0.13
C ALA A 104 13.48 7.96 -0.50
N LEU A 105 14.42 7.44 0.30
CA LEU A 105 15.48 6.56 -0.20
C LEU A 105 14.92 5.28 -0.81
N LEU A 106 13.91 4.67 -0.17
CA LEU A 106 13.25 3.48 -0.69
C LEU A 106 12.49 3.77 -1.99
N ALA A 107 11.90 4.96 -2.13
CA ALA A 107 11.24 5.38 -3.36
C ALA A 107 12.22 5.56 -4.52
N VAL A 108 13.49 5.92 -4.27
CA VAL A 108 14.54 5.88 -5.31
C VAL A 108 14.77 4.45 -5.80
N ALA A 109 14.80 3.47 -4.90
CA ALA A 109 14.90 2.06 -5.28
C ALA A 109 13.65 1.59 -6.06
N GLU A 110 12.46 1.97 -5.62
CA GLU A 110 11.21 1.64 -6.33
C GLU A 110 11.17 2.20 -7.76
N LEU A 111 11.67 3.41 -7.95
CA LEU A 111 11.67 4.14 -9.22
C LEU A 111 13.05 4.13 -9.88
N TYR A 112 13.88 3.13 -9.58
CA TYR A 112 15.30 3.14 -9.94
C TYR A 112 15.54 3.33 -11.44
N ASP A 113 14.73 2.71 -12.29
CA ASP A 113 14.83 2.85 -13.74
C ASP A 113 14.66 4.28 -14.26
N TYR A 114 13.87 5.09 -13.55
CA TYR A 114 13.66 6.51 -13.86
C TYR A 114 14.64 7.43 -13.11
N ALA A 115 15.12 6.98 -11.95
CA ALA A 115 16.03 7.74 -11.11
C ALA A 115 17.50 7.63 -11.55
N LYS A 116 17.92 6.49 -12.12
CA LYS A 116 19.32 6.16 -12.42
C LYS A 116 20.05 7.18 -13.29
N GLU A 117 19.33 7.87 -14.18
CA GLU A 117 19.92 8.92 -15.03
C GLU A 117 20.39 10.16 -14.24
N ARG A 118 19.88 10.34 -13.02
CA ARG A 118 20.25 11.43 -12.11
C ARG A 118 21.28 11.01 -11.06
N LEU A 119 21.67 9.73 -11.08
CA LEU A 119 22.59 9.13 -10.12
C LEU A 119 24.00 8.99 -10.70
N LYS A 120 24.96 8.69 -9.83
CA LYS A 120 26.30 8.31 -10.28
C LYS A 120 26.27 6.87 -10.80
N ASP A 121 27.14 6.55 -11.76
CA ASP A 121 27.20 5.23 -12.42
C ASP A 121 27.39 4.04 -11.46
N GLU A 122 27.94 4.27 -10.26
CA GLU A 122 28.20 3.24 -9.24
C GLU A 122 27.01 2.98 -8.31
N SER A 123 25.95 3.77 -8.39
CA SER A 123 24.73 3.55 -7.60
C SER A 123 23.99 2.30 -8.07
N SER A 124 23.28 1.63 -7.15
CA SER A 124 22.44 0.46 -7.45
C SER A 124 21.11 0.53 -6.69
N GLU A 125 20.07 -0.15 -7.19
CA GLU A 125 18.79 -0.29 -6.48
C GLU A 125 19.01 -0.82 -5.05
N GLU A 126 19.82 -1.87 -4.91
CA GLU A 126 20.12 -2.50 -3.63
C GLU A 126 20.78 -1.53 -2.63
N ALA A 127 21.69 -0.66 -3.09
CA ALA A 127 22.33 0.32 -2.23
C ALA A 127 21.33 1.32 -1.63
N TYR A 128 20.28 1.69 -2.39
CA TYR A 128 19.20 2.54 -1.88
C TYR A 128 18.28 1.82 -0.91
N ILE A 129 18.03 0.53 -1.11
CA ILE A 129 17.30 -0.31 -0.16
C ILE A 129 18.06 -0.40 1.17
N ASP A 130 19.37 -0.64 1.11
CA ASP A 130 20.23 -0.72 2.30
C ASP A 130 20.29 0.62 3.03
N ALA A 131 20.49 1.72 2.31
CA ALA A 131 20.47 3.06 2.89
C ALA A 131 19.12 3.41 3.54
N ALA A 132 18.01 3.03 2.91
CA ALA A 132 16.67 3.23 3.47
C ALA A 132 16.47 2.46 4.78
N LEU A 133 16.94 1.20 4.83
CA LEU A 133 16.86 0.37 6.02
C LEU A 133 17.75 0.88 7.15
N GLU A 134 18.99 1.26 6.85
CA GLU A 134 19.89 1.87 7.83
C GLU A 134 19.29 3.15 8.41
N ARG A 135 18.74 4.03 7.55
CA ARG A 135 18.11 5.27 7.99
C ARG A 135 16.90 5.02 8.90
N ALA A 136 16.07 4.03 8.57
CA ALA A 136 14.93 3.67 9.40
C ALA A 136 15.37 3.06 10.75
N LYS A 137 16.39 2.20 10.76
CA LYS A 137 16.95 1.63 12.01
C LYS A 137 17.49 2.72 12.95
N LEU A 138 18.14 3.74 12.41
CA LEU A 138 18.56 4.91 13.21
C LEU A 138 17.37 5.62 13.88
N GLY A 139 16.17 5.54 13.29
CA GLY A 139 14.95 6.10 13.86
C GLY A 139 14.36 5.29 15.01
N GLU A 140 14.79 4.04 15.24
CA GLU A 140 14.24 3.21 16.32
C GLU A 140 14.55 3.80 17.70
N ASP A 141 15.77 4.32 17.86
CA ASP A 141 16.29 4.96 19.08
C ASP A 141 15.98 6.47 19.16
N ALA A 142 15.45 7.05 18.08
CA ALA A 142 15.14 8.48 18.00
C ALA A 142 13.96 8.88 18.90
N PRO A 143 13.93 10.13 19.42
CA PRO A 143 12.82 10.63 20.22
C PRO A 143 11.51 10.78 19.41
N GLY A 144 10.38 10.84 20.11
CA GLY A 144 9.06 11.14 19.52
C GLY A 144 8.11 9.93 19.46
N GLU A 145 6.82 10.25 19.41
CA GLU A 145 5.73 9.26 19.51
C GLU A 145 5.31 8.67 18.17
N ASP A 146 5.70 9.27 17.03
CA ASP A 146 5.33 8.78 15.70
C ASP A 146 6.15 7.55 15.30
N ASN A 147 5.82 6.44 15.95
CA ASN A 147 6.32 5.11 15.62
C ASN A 147 5.62 4.58 14.36
N VAL A 148 4.43 5.09 14.01
CA VAL A 148 3.59 4.51 12.95
C VAL A 148 4.25 4.66 11.58
N ARG A 149 4.69 5.88 11.23
CA ARG A 149 5.38 6.10 9.94
C ARG A 149 6.70 5.34 9.87
N LEU A 150 7.41 5.22 11.00
CA LEU A 150 8.65 4.47 11.08
C LEU A 150 8.45 2.96 10.87
N GLN A 151 7.43 2.37 11.50
CA GLN A 151 7.09 0.95 11.30
C GLN A 151 6.72 0.66 9.84
N LEU A 152 5.96 1.56 9.19
CA LEU A 152 5.66 1.45 7.77
C LEU A 152 6.95 1.47 6.92
N ALA A 153 7.87 2.41 7.20
CA ALA A 153 9.15 2.53 6.49
C ALA A 153 10.04 1.29 6.68
N LEU A 154 10.18 0.80 7.92
CA LEU A 154 10.94 -0.41 8.27
C LEU A 154 10.36 -1.64 7.57
N GLY A 155 9.04 -1.87 7.70
CA GLY A 155 8.37 -3.01 7.10
C GLY A 155 8.52 -3.04 5.58
N ALA A 156 8.31 -1.89 4.92
CA ALA A 156 8.49 -1.79 3.47
C ALA A 156 9.94 -2.02 3.03
N GLY A 157 10.92 -1.43 3.73
CA GLY A 157 12.33 -1.62 3.43
C GLY A 157 12.79 -3.07 3.61
N LEU A 158 12.29 -3.75 4.65
CA LEU A 158 12.62 -5.16 4.94
C LEU A 158 12.11 -6.09 3.84
N LEU A 159 10.89 -5.86 3.34
CA LEU A 159 10.33 -6.63 2.23
C LEU A 159 11.07 -6.35 0.91
N ALA A 160 11.44 -5.11 0.64
CA ALA A 160 12.25 -4.76 -0.52
C ALA A 160 13.62 -5.47 -0.48
N LYS A 161 14.25 -5.52 0.69
CA LYS A 161 15.53 -6.24 0.87
C LYS A 161 15.36 -7.75 0.74
N ALA A 162 14.32 -8.33 1.33
CA ALA A 162 14.01 -9.75 1.20
C ALA A 162 13.88 -10.16 -0.28
N ARG A 163 13.16 -9.35 -1.07
CA ARG A 163 13.05 -9.54 -2.52
C ARG A 163 14.40 -9.45 -3.24
N SER A 164 15.22 -8.45 -2.90
CA SER A 164 16.56 -8.28 -3.49
C SER A 164 17.45 -9.49 -3.20
N VAL A 165 17.44 -9.99 -1.97
CA VAL A 165 18.22 -11.18 -1.54
C VAL A 165 17.80 -12.42 -2.32
N LEU A 166 16.51 -12.65 -2.50
CA LEU A 166 16.00 -13.77 -3.30
C LEU A 166 16.36 -13.64 -4.79
N ALA A 167 16.30 -12.42 -5.35
CA ALA A 167 16.65 -12.17 -6.74
C ALA A 167 18.14 -12.43 -7.03
N THR A 168 19.03 -12.23 -6.05
CA THR A 168 20.45 -12.55 -6.20
C THR A 168 20.77 -14.05 -6.10
N ASP A 169 19.84 -14.84 -5.54
CA ASP A 169 20.03 -16.27 -5.25
C ASP A 169 19.42 -17.19 -6.32
N SER A 170 18.78 -16.63 -7.37
CA SER A 170 18.12 -17.39 -8.46
C SER A 170 19.08 -18.13 -9.40
N SER A 171 20.24 -18.58 -8.89
CA SER A 171 21.29 -19.29 -9.60
C SER A 171 21.43 -20.78 -9.23
N GLY A 172 20.53 -21.35 -8.43
CA GLY A 172 20.59 -22.77 -8.07
C GLY A 172 19.25 -23.44 -7.77
N GLU A 173 18.90 -24.42 -8.59
CA GLU A 173 17.87 -25.43 -8.31
C GLU A 173 18.32 -26.30 -7.13
N THR A 174 17.92 -25.98 -5.90
CA THR A 174 18.00 -26.92 -4.78
C THR A 174 16.73 -26.85 -3.94
N GLU A 175 16.08 -27.99 -3.74
CA GLU A 175 14.85 -28.19 -2.93
C GLU A 175 15.03 -27.89 -1.43
N THR A 176 16.22 -27.48 -1.01
CA THR A 176 16.53 -27.06 0.37
C THR A 176 16.52 -25.54 0.49
N ALA A 177 15.93 -25.01 1.57
CA ALA A 177 15.97 -23.58 1.90
C ALA A 177 17.41 -23.04 1.81
N SER A 178 17.67 -22.20 0.81
CA SER A 178 18.97 -21.57 0.63
C SER A 178 19.28 -20.62 1.80
N PRO A 179 20.56 -20.29 2.05
CA PRO A 179 20.91 -19.23 2.99
C PRO A 179 20.20 -17.89 2.71
N ALA A 180 19.88 -17.62 1.44
CA ALA A 180 19.13 -16.45 1.02
C ALA A 180 17.66 -16.52 1.45
N SER A 181 16.98 -17.67 1.23
CA SER A 181 15.61 -17.89 1.71
C SER A 181 15.51 -17.80 3.24
N ALA A 182 16.47 -18.35 3.98
CA ALA A 182 16.51 -18.21 5.44
C ALA A 182 16.70 -16.75 5.89
N THR A 183 17.48 -15.96 5.14
CA THR A 183 17.70 -14.53 5.42
C THR A 183 16.46 -13.71 5.09
N ALA A 184 15.85 -13.94 3.92
CA ALA A 184 14.61 -13.32 3.51
C ALA A 184 13.47 -13.62 4.49
N THR A 185 13.36 -14.86 4.98
CA THR A 185 12.35 -15.27 5.97
C THR A 185 12.45 -14.45 7.24
N LYS A 186 13.67 -14.20 7.75
CA LYS A 186 13.88 -13.34 8.93
C LYS A 186 13.44 -11.91 8.67
N MET A 187 13.74 -11.36 7.50
CA MET A 187 13.33 -10.01 7.13
C MET A 187 11.82 -9.89 7.00
N VAL A 188 11.15 -10.89 6.41
CA VAL A 188 9.70 -10.94 6.28
C VAL A 188 9.02 -11.08 7.64
N GLN A 189 9.57 -11.89 8.54
CA GLN A 189 9.07 -11.99 9.92
C GLN A 189 9.20 -10.66 10.68
N GLN A 190 10.29 -9.93 10.48
CA GLN A 190 10.46 -8.58 11.04
C GLN A 190 9.45 -7.60 10.44
N ALA A 191 9.24 -7.64 9.12
CA ALA A 191 8.24 -6.81 8.45
C ALA A 191 6.82 -7.09 8.95
N TYR A 192 6.46 -8.37 9.15
CA TYR A 192 5.19 -8.78 9.75
C TYR A 192 4.98 -8.10 11.11
N ASN A 193 6.00 -8.07 11.98
CA ASN A 193 5.90 -7.42 13.28
C ASN A 193 5.65 -5.91 13.15
N CYS A 194 6.28 -5.25 12.17
CA CYS A 194 6.04 -3.84 11.88
C CYS A 194 4.59 -3.59 11.45
N PHE A 195 4.07 -4.39 10.53
CA PHE A 195 2.69 -4.27 10.03
C PHE A 195 1.65 -4.66 11.09
N GLN A 196 1.95 -5.62 11.97
CA GLN A 196 1.09 -5.98 13.09
C GLN A 196 0.91 -4.81 14.08
N ALA A 197 1.90 -3.93 14.22
CA ALA A 197 1.76 -2.72 15.02
C ALA A 197 0.76 -1.74 14.40
N LEU A 198 0.72 -1.63 13.05
CA LEU A 198 -0.26 -0.82 12.34
C LEU A 198 -1.67 -1.39 12.48
N ASP A 199 -1.80 -2.72 12.47
CA ASP A 199 -3.09 -3.39 12.62
C ASP A 199 -3.69 -3.27 14.03
N LYS A 200 -2.89 -2.93 15.05
CA LYS A 200 -3.42 -2.64 16.39
C LYS A 200 -4.04 -1.24 16.49
N LEU A 201 -3.89 -0.39 15.48
CA LEU A 201 -4.51 0.94 15.47
C LEU A 201 -6.01 0.83 15.18
N GLU A 202 -6.81 1.59 15.92
CA GLU A 202 -8.26 1.70 15.68
C GLU A 202 -8.54 2.32 14.30
N LYS A 203 -7.74 3.33 13.93
CA LYS A 203 -7.79 4.01 12.63
C LYS A 203 -6.38 4.23 12.10
N LEU A 204 -6.20 3.97 10.81
CA LEU A 204 -4.94 4.27 10.13
C LEU A 204 -4.80 5.80 9.96
N PRO A 205 -3.59 6.36 10.13
CA PRO A 205 -3.34 7.76 9.81
C PRO A 205 -3.58 8.08 8.33
N GLU A 206 -3.93 9.33 8.03
CA GLU A 206 -4.28 9.79 6.66
C GLU A 206 -3.17 9.57 5.63
N PHE A 207 -1.90 9.57 6.05
CA PHE A 207 -0.78 9.31 5.15
C PHE A 207 -0.65 7.85 4.73
N ILE A 208 -1.34 6.91 5.41
CA ILE A 208 -1.40 5.51 5.02
C ILE A 208 -2.56 5.33 4.04
N THR A 209 -2.24 5.44 2.76
CA THR A 209 -3.18 5.18 1.67
C THR A 209 -3.01 3.75 1.13
N VAL A 210 -3.95 3.31 0.30
CA VAL A 210 -3.82 2.05 -0.45
C VAL A 210 -2.50 1.99 -1.21
N PHE A 211 -2.08 3.09 -1.81
CA PHE A 211 -0.86 3.15 -2.58
C PHE A 211 0.42 2.94 -1.74
N THR A 212 0.39 3.36 -0.48
CA THR A 212 1.52 3.14 0.44
C THR A 212 1.54 1.74 1.05
N LEU A 213 0.37 1.11 1.23
CA LEU A 213 0.25 -0.12 2.01
C LEU A 213 0.11 -1.38 1.14
N GLN A 214 -0.64 -1.30 0.03
CA GLN A 214 -0.99 -2.44 -0.82
C GLN A 214 0.23 -3.22 -1.29
N ARG A 215 1.21 -2.54 -1.90
CA ARG A 215 2.35 -3.21 -2.50
C ARG A 215 3.20 -3.95 -1.45
N PRO A 216 3.57 -3.35 -0.30
CA PRO A 216 4.24 -4.08 0.77
C PRO A 216 3.43 -5.29 1.30
N VAL A 217 2.16 -5.10 1.68
CA VAL A 217 1.41 -6.20 2.33
C VAL A 217 1.12 -7.34 1.37
N LEU A 218 0.86 -7.06 0.08
CA LEU A 218 0.70 -8.10 -0.93
C LEU A 218 2.03 -8.83 -1.19
N ALA A 219 3.17 -8.12 -1.24
CA ALA A 219 4.47 -8.77 -1.38
C ALA A 219 4.78 -9.73 -0.22
N MET A 220 4.41 -9.35 1.01
CA MET A 220 4.52 -10.22 2.18
C MET A 220 3.64 -11.47 2.04
N SER A 221 2.40 -11.32 1.57
CA SER A 221 1.48 -12.43 1.34
C SER A 221 1.98 -13.39 0.26
N THR A 222 2.49 -12.87 -0.86
CA THR A 222 3.06 -13.67 -1.95
C THR A 222 4.32 -14.41 -1.51
N TYR A 223 5.15 -13.79 -0.66
CA TYR A 223 6.30 -14.47 -0.06
C TYR A 223 5.85 -15.65 0.79
N ALA A 224 4.92 -15.44 1.71
CA ALA A 224 4.44 -16.48 2.61
C ALA A 224 3.81 -17.67 1.85
N ALA A 225 3.15 -17.40 0.72
CA ALA A 225 2.57 -18.45 -0.12
C ALA A 225 3.59 -19.32 -0.86
N ARG A 226 4.79 -18.79 -1.16
CA ARG A 226 5.78 -19.45 -2.03
C ARG A 226 6.93 -20.11 -1.27
N GLU A 227 7.26 -19.55 -0.12
CA GLU A 227 8.46 -19.93 0.62
C GLU A 227 8.13 -21.00 1.68
N PRO A 228 9.10 -21.83 2.09
CA PRO A 228 8.89 -22.91 3.06
C PRO A 228 8.77 -22.36 4.49
N VAL A 229 7.66 -21.65 4.76
CA VAL A 229 7.27 -21.16 6.08
C VAL A 229 6.20 -22.04 6.71
N SER A 230 5.93 -21.89 8.00
CA SER A 230 4.87 -22.66 8.65
C SER A 230 3.49 -22.23 8.15
N GLU A 231 2.56 -23.18 8.02
CA GLU A 231 1.15 -22.90 7.70
C GLU A 231 0.56 -21.81 8.61
N GLN A 232 0.82 -21.87 9.92
CA GLN A 232 0.35 -20.84 10.85
C GLN A 232 0.85 -19.44 10.47
N PHE A 233 2.10 -19.31 10.02
CA PHE A 233 2.63 -18.01 9.61
C PHE A 233 1.99 -17.51 8.31
N VAL A 234 1.69 -18.41 7.35
CA VAL A 234 0.93 -18.07 6.14
C VAL A 234 -0.44 -17.50 6.52
N LEU A 235 -1.17 -18.19 7.39
CA LEU A 235 -2.48 -17.77 7.84
C LEU A 235 -2.44 -16.43 8.60
N ASP A 236 -1.44 -16.23 9.46
CA ASP A 236 -1.24 -14.98 10.18
C ASP A 236 -0.97 -13.81 9.21
N VAL A 237 -0.13 -14.03 8.18
CA VAL A 237 0.17 -13.03 7.15
C VAL A 237 -1.07 -12.69 6.33
N TYR A 238 -1.88 -13.67 5.94
CA TYR A 238 -3.13 -13.44 5.22
C TYR A 238 -4.17 -12.70 6.05
N ALA A 239 -4.33 -13.06 7.32
CA ALA A 239 -5.21 -12.35 8.23
C ALA A 239 -4.78 -10.88 8.40
N LEU A 240 -3.48 -10.64 8.60
CA LEU A 240 -2.93 -9.29 8.73
C LEU A 240 -3.12 -8.48 7.44
N THR A 241 -2.83 -9.07 6.28
CA THR A 241 -2.97 -8.42 4.97
C THR A 241 -4.42 -8.02 4.71
N THR A 242 -5.36 -8.94 4.94
CA THR A 242 -6.79 -8.68 4.76
C THR A 242 -7.31 -7.62 5.73
N SER A 243 -6.90 -7.67 6.99
CA SER A 243 -7.28 -6.67 8.00
C SER A 243 -6.81 -5.26 7.63
N LEU A 244 -5.53 -5.12 7.27
CA LEU A 244 -4.95 -3.84 6.88
C LEU A 244 -5.60 -3.26 5.62
N LEU A 245 -5.84 -4.09 4.60
CA LEU A 245 -6.50 -3.65 3.38
C LEU A 245 -7.97 -3.30 3.60
N THR A 246 -8.66 -3.98 4.52
CA THR A 246 -10.02 -3.61 4.95
C THR A 246 -10.03 -2.22 5.57
N LYS A 247 -9.12 -1.93 6.50
CA LYS A 247 -9.02 -0.61 7.13
C LYS A 247 -8.73 0.51 6.12
N VAL A 248 -7.87 0.25 5.15
CA VAL A 248 -7.61 1.20 4.07
C VAL A 248 -8.84 1.41 3.19
N ALA A 249 -9.56 0.33 2.85
CA ALA A 249 -10.77 0.42 2.04
C ALA A 249 -11.91 1.17 2.74
N GLU A 250 -12.00 1.06 4.07
CA GLU A 250 -12.93 1.82 4.91
C GLU A 250 -12.52 3.29 5.07
N ALA A 251 -11.21 3.58 5.11
CA ALA A 251 -10.66 4.93 5.25
C ALA A 251 -10.58 5.71 3.92
N ALA A 252 -10.78 5.04 2.77
CA ALA A 252 -10.62 5.63 1.45
C ALA A 252 -11.57 6.83 1.24
N LEU A 253 -11.00 8.00 0.98
CA LEU A 253 -11.74 9.27 0.88
C LEU A 253 -12.25 9.56 -0.54
N THR A 254 -11.61 8.99 -1.56
CA THR A 254 -11.95 9.24 -2.97
C THR A 254 -12.52 7.97 -3.63
N PRO A 255 -13.37 8.10 -4.66
CA PRO A 255 -13.85 6.94 -5.42
C PRO A 255 -12.73 6.11 -6.04
N ALA A 256 -11.66 6.76 -6.51
CA ALA A 256 -10.49 6.07 -7.06
C ALA A 256 -9.76 5.25 -5.99
N HIS A 257 -9.45 5.86 -4.84
CA HIS A 257 -8.84 5.13 -3.71
C HIS A 257 -9.72 3.99 -3.20
N LYS A 258 -11.04 4.18 -3.20
CA LYS A 258 -11.98 3.13 -2.79
C LYS A 258 -11.94 1.96 -3.78
N LEU A 259 -11.88 2.25 -5.09
CA LEU A 259 -11.75 1.24 -6.13
C LEU A 259 -10.44 0.45 -5.94
N ASP A 260 -9.30 1.14 -5.84
CA ASP A 260 -7.98 0.52 -5.69
C ASP A 260 -7.89 -0.31 -4.40
N ALA A 261 -8.42 0.21 -3.28
CA ALA A 261 -8.41 -0.51 -2.00
C ALA A 261 -9.29 -1.76 -2.03
N GLN A 262 -10.46 -1.69 -2.67
CA GLN A 262 -11.34 -2.84 -2.85
C GLN A 262 -10.74 -3.87 -3.81
N GLN A 263 -10.04 -3.46 -4.87
CA GLN A 263 -9.30 -4.36 -5.75
C GLN A 263 -8.16 -5.07 -5.03
N ALA A 264 -7.41 -4.34 -4.20
CA ALA A 264 -6.36 -4.90 -3.36
C ALA A 264 -6.93 -5.92 -2.36
N LEU A 265 -8.01 -5.57 -1.67
CA LEU A 265 -8.70 -6.45 -0.72
C LEU A 265 -9.22 -7.71 -1.40
N CYS A 266 -9.86 -7.57 -2.57
CA CYS A 266 -10.32 -8.70 -3.37
C CYS A 266 -9.18 -9.64 -3.75
N THR A 267 -8.03 -9.09 -4.14
CA THR A 267 -6.84 -9.89 -4.46
C THR A 267 -6.32 -10.63 -3.23
N ALA A 268 -6.26 -9.97 -2.06
CA ALA A 268 -5.87 -10.64 -0.83
C ALA A 268 -6.83 -11.78 -0.47
N THR A 269 -8.14 -11.55 -0.53
CA THR A 269 -9.17 -12.57 -0.25
C THR A 269 -9.10 -13.74 -1.23
N THR A 270 -8.91 -13.49 -2.53
CA THR A 270 -8.69 -14.55 -3.54
C THR A 270 -7.45 -15.39 -3.22
N ASN A 271 -6.31 -14.78 -2.86
CA ASN A 271 -5.11 -15.53 -2.49
C ASN A 271 -5.33 -16.46 -1.28
N VAL A 272 -6.17 -16.04 -0.32
CA VAL A 272 -6.54 -16.91 0.83
C VAL A 272 -7.41 -18.08 0.37
N ALA A 273 -8.34 -17.83 -0.56
CA ALA A 273 -9.17 -18.88 -1.13
C ALA A 273 -8.32 -19.92 -1.88
N GLU A 274 -7.43 -19.48 -2.77
CA GLU A 274 -6.51 -20.33 -3.52
C GLU A 274 -5.66 -21.20 -2.58
N TYR A 275 -5.13 -20.63 -1.50
CA TYR A 275 -4.40 -21.40 -0.49
C TYR A 275 -5.22 -22.55 0.10
N TYR A 276 -6.50 -22.33 0.39
CA TYR A 276 -7.37 -23.37 0.91
C TYR A 276 -7.85 -24.36 -0.16
N ILE A 277 -7.91 -23.96 -1.43
CA ILE A 277 -8.14 -24.87 -2.56
C ILE A 277 -6.94 -25.81 -2.69
N ASP A 278 -5.72 -25.28 -2.70
CA ASP A 278 -4.50 -26.08 -2.77
C ASP A 278 -4.41 -27.07 -1.59
N LEU A 279 -4.80 -26.64 -0.39
CA LEU A 279 -4.86 -27.50 0.80
C LEU A 279 -5.99 -28.54 0.73
N ALA A 280 -7.07 -28.27 -0.01
CA ALA A 280 -8.15 -29.23 -0.22
C ALA A 280 -7.81 -30.29 -1.29
N ASP A 281 -6.81 -30.02 -2.13
CA ASP A 281 -6.34 -30.91 -3.19
C ASP A 281 -5.16 -31.80 -2.76
N THR A 282 -4.77 -31.78 -1.48
CA THR A 282 -3.72 -32.66 -0.93
C THR A 282 -4.25 -34.05 -0.56
N ASP A 283 -3.34 -35.03 -0.49
CA ASP A 283 -3.61 -36.39 0.01
C ASP A 283 -3.75 -36.46 1.56
N ASP A 284 -4.13 -35.35 2.21
CA ASP A 284 -4.27 -35.27 3.67
C ASP A 284 -5.52 -36.00 4.19
N ALA A 285 -5.66 -36.06 5.51
CA ALA A 285 -6.84 -36.65 6.13
C ALA A 285 -8.13 -35.94 5.66
N GLU A 286 -9.17 -36.71 5.37
CA GLU A 286 -10.50 -36.22 4.91
C GLU A 286 -11.05 -35.05 5.74
N SER A 287 -10.81 -35.04 7.05
CA SER A 287 -11.22 -33.95 7.94
C SER A 287 -10.51 -32.63 7.66
N VAL A 288 -9.24 -32.68 7.24
CA VAL A 288 -8.43 -31.51 6.85
C VAL A 288 -8.95 -30.99 5.51
N VAL A 289 -9.10 -31.87 4.52
CA VAL A 289 -9.64 -31.53 3.19
C VAL A 289 -11.03 -30.90 3.30
N THR A 290 -11.95 -31.51 4.05
CA THR A 290 -13.29 -30.96 4.29
C THR A 290 -13.24 -29.59 4.97
N SER A 291 -12.33 -29.41 5.94
CA SER A 291 -12.15 -28.11 6.59
C SER A 291 -11.58 -27.06 5.65
N ALA A 292 -10.66 -27.44 4.74
CA ALA A 292 -10.05 -26.55 3.78
C ALA A 292 -11.10 -26.08 2.75
N ARG A 293 -11.89 -27.00 2.18
CA ARG A 293 -13.00 -26.67 1.28
C ARG A 293 -13.99 -25.66 1.85
N ARG A 294 -14.44 -25.85 3.10
CA ARG A 294 -15.35 -24.89 3.75
C ARG A 294 -14.75 -23.50 3.93
N LYS A 295 -13.44 -23.43 4.21
CA LYS A 295 -12.73 -22.15 4.32
C LYS A 295 -12.56 -21.50 2.94
N ALA A 296 -12.21 -22.28 1.91
CA ALA A 296 -12.19 -21.80 0.53
C ALA A 296 -13.56 -21.26 0.10
N GLU A 297 -14.65 -21.99 0.33
CA GLU A 297 -16.03 -21.55 0.06
C GLU A 297 -16.34 -20.20 0.72
N THR A 298 -15.94 -20.04 1.99
CA THR A 298 -16.16 -18.81 2.76
C THR A 298 -15.39 -17.63 2.15
N GLU A 299 -14.12 -17.82 1.79
CA GLU A 299 -13.30 -16.75 1.21
C GLU A 299 -13.70 -16.42 -0.24
N LEU A 300 -14.05 -17.42 -1.06
CA LEU A 300 -14.59 -17.22 -2.42
C LEU A 300 -15.89 -16.42 -2.39
N SER A 301 -16.79 -16.74 -1.47
CA SER A 301 -18.05 -16.00 -1.30
C SER A 301 -17.78 -14.52 -0.96
N LYS A 302 -16.82 -14.25 -0.06
CA LYS A 302 -16.40 -12.87 0.24
C LYS A 302 -15.77 -12.19 -0.97
N ALA A 303 -14.92 -12.88 -1.73
CA ALA A 303 -14.30 -12.34 -2.94
C ALA A 303 -15.35 -11.98 -4.00
N ILE A 304 -16.38 -12.81 -4.18
CA ILE A 304 -17.52 -12.53 -5.07
C ILE A 304 -18.27 -11.28 -4.61
N ASP A 305 -18.59 -11.16 -3.31
CA ASP A 305 -19.26 -9.97 -2.76
C ASP A 305 -18.43 -8.69 -2.99
N GLN A 306 -17.10 -8.80 -2.87
CA GLN A 306 -16.17 -7.69 -3.14
C GLN A 306 -16.13 -7.34 -4.64
N VAL A 307 -16.13 -8.33 -5.54
CA VAL A 307 -16.23 -8.08 -6.99
C VAL A 307 -17.56 -7.43 -7.35
N ASP A 308 -18.67 -7.84 -6.72
CA ASP A 308 -19.97 -7.19 -6.91
C ASP A 308 -19.97 -5.74 -6.43
N ALA A 309 -19.36 -5.46 -5.29
CA ALA A 309 -19.16 -4.10 -4.80
C ALA A 309 -18.28 -3.27 -5.76
N LEU A 310 -17.22 -3.86 -6.32
CA LEU A 310 -16.36 -3.24 -7.33
C LEU A 310 -17.13 -2.95 -8.62
N TYR A 311 -17.95 -3.88 -9.10
CA TYR A 311 -18.72 -3.73 -10.33
C TYR A 311 -19.76 -2.61 -10.23
N VAL A 312 -20.32 -2.38 -9.03
CA VAL A 312 -21.19 -1.21 -8.76
C VAL A 312 -20.41 0.11 -8.89
N LEU A 313 -19.14 0.14 -8.48
CA LEU A 313 -18.30 1.34 -8.54
C LEU A 313 -17.72 1.59 -9.94
N ASN A 314 -17.36 0.53 -10.66
CA ASN A 314 -16.73 0.60 -11.98
C ASN A 314 -17.17 -0.60 -12.83
N LYS A 315 -18.08 -0.39 -13.77
CA LYS A 315 -18.60 -1.47 -14.63
C LYS A 315 -17.63 -1.79 -15.76
N THR A 316 -16.79 -2.80 -15.56
CA THR A 316 -15.84 -3.29 -16.57
C THR A 316 -16.06 -4.76 -16.87
N THR A 317 -15.70 -5.16 -18.08
CA THR A 317 -15.73 -6.57 -18.52
C THR A 317 -14.75 -7.43 -17.74
N ASP A 318 -13.62 -6.87 -17.32
CA ASP A 318 -12.61 -7.59 -16.52
C ASP A 318 -13.16 -8.04 -15.17
N LEU A 319 -14.04 -7.25 -14.55
CA LEU A 319 -14.68 -7.65 -13.29
C LEU A 319 -15.71 -8.76 -13.49
N LEU A 320 -16.38 -8.82 -14.65
CA LEU A 320 -17.28 -9.92 -14.98
C LEU A 320 -16.50 -11.22 -15.21
N PHE A 321 -15.36 -11.16 -15.91
CA PHE A 321 -14.48 -12.32 -16.05
C PHE A 321 -13.92 -12.79 -14.72
N ARG A 322 -13.42 -11.87 -13.89
CA ARG A 322 -12.98 -12.19 -12.53
C ARG A 322 -14.10 -12.81 -11.68
N LYS A 323 -15.34 -12.32 -11.79
CA LYS A 323 -16.48 -12.93 -11.10
C LYS A 323 -16.76 -14.34 -11.61
N ALA A 324 -16.65 -14.57 -12.91
CA ALA A 324 -16.82 -15.89 -13.49
C ALA A 324 -15.77 -16.88 -12.97
N ASP A 325 -14.49 -16.49 -12.91
CA ASP A 325 -13.41 -17.31 -12.36
C ASP A 325 -13.72 -17.73 -10.91
N LEU A 326 -14.04 -16.77 -10.05
CA LEU A 326 -14.39 -17.04 -8.65
C LEU A 326 -15.62 -17.95 -8.50
N LYS A 327 -16.58 -17.87 -9.43
CA LYS A 327 -17.76 -18.74 -9.44
C LYS A 327 -17.43 -20.16 -9.90
N MET A 328 -16.51 -20.32 -10.85
CA MET A 328 -16.02 -21.63 -11.26
C MET A 328 -15.22 -22.28 -10.12
N ASP A 329 -14.35 -21.52 -9.44
CA ASP A 329 -13.64 -22.01 -8.26
C ASP A 329 -14.60 -22.38 -7.12
N LEU A 330 -15.66 -21.59 -6.91
CA LEU A 330 -16.68 -21.89 -5.91
C LEU A 330 -17.43 -23.18 -6.22
N ALA A 331 -17.76 -23.42 -7.49
CA ALA A 331 -18.37 -24.67 -7.93
C ALA A 331 -17.46 -25.88 -7.64
N ASN A 332 -16.14 -25.73 -7.79
CA ASN A 332 -15.18 -26.81 -7.56
C ASN A 332 -15.08 -27.23 -6.08
N VAL A 333 -15.34 -26.32 -5.13
CA VAL A 333 -15.23 -26.62 -3.70
C VAL A 333 -16.56 -26.92 -3.00
N LEU A 334 -17.69 -26.62 -3.63
CA LEU A 334 -19.02 -26.84 -3.07
C LEU A 334 -19.40 -28.33 -3.05
N ASP A 335 -20.10 -28.74 -1.99
CA ASP A 335 -20.77 -30.03 -1.92
C ASP A 335 -22.18 -29.95 -2.54
N GLY A 336 -22.45 -30.80 -3.53
CA GLY A 336 -23.80 -31.00 -4.07
C GLY A 336 -24.03 -30.38 -5.46
N GLU A 337 -24.50 -31.22 -6.38
CA GLU A 337 -24.65 -30.89 -7.82
C GLU A 337 -25.50 -29.63 -8.07
N ASP A 338 -26.59 -29.43 -7.33
CA ASP A 338 -27.46 -28.26 -7.49
C ASP A 338 -26.75 -26.92 -7.19
N ALA A 339 -25.88 -26.91 -6.18
CA ALA A 339 -25.15 -25.71 -5.79
C ALA A 339 -23.99 -25.43 -6.76
N GLN A 340 -23.33 -26.49 -7.24
CA GLN A 340 -22.30 -26.42 -8.26
C GLN A 340 -22.86 -25.90 -9.59
N ASP A 341 -23.96 -26.48 -10.09
CA ASP A 341 -24.61 -26.08 -11.33
C ASP A 341 -25.05 -24.61 -11.28
N LYS A 342 -25.61 -24.17 -10.14
CA LYS A 342 -25.97 -22.76 -9.96
C LYS A 342 -24.77 -21.83 -10.09
N CYS A 343 -23.62 -22.19 -9.52
CA CYS A 343 -22.41 -21.36 -9.63
C CYS A 343 -21.87 -21.34 -11.06
N LEU A 344 -21.89 -22.48 -11.76
CA LEU A 344 -21.48 -22.57 -13.17
C LEU A 344 -22.40 -21.77 -14.10
N GLN A 345 -23.72 -21.81 -13.85
CA GLN A 345 -24.69 -20.98 -14.56
C GLN A 345 -24.38 -19.48 -14.35
N GLU A 346 -24.13 -19.05 -13.12
CA GLU A 346 -23.78 -17.66 -12.80
C GLU A 346 -22.45 -17.25 -13.46
N ALA A 347 -21.45 -18.14 -13.52
CA ALA A 347 -20.21 -17.91 -14.25
C ALA A 347 -20.46 -17.72 -15.75
N ALA A 348 -21.26 -18.61 -16.36
CA ALA A 348 -21.63 -18.52 -17.77
C ALA A 348 -22.38 -17.21 -18.09
N ASP A 349 -23.26 -16.77 -17.19
CA ASP A 349 -23.99 -15.51 -17.34
C ASP A 349 -23.06 -14.28 -17.28
N CYS A 350 -22.06 -14.29 -16.38
CA CYS A 350 -21.05 -13.24 -16.32
C CYS A 350 -20.24 -13.15 -17.63
N ILE A 351 -19.80 -14.30 -18.17
CA ILE A 351 -19.04 -14.36 -19.43
C ILE A 351 -19.89 -13.86 -20.61
N ARG A 352 -21.16 -14.26 -20.68
CA ARG A 352 -22.11 -13.78 -21.71
C ARG A 352 -22.35 -12.28 -21.60
N GLU A 353 -22.51 -11.75 -20.39
CA GLU A 353 -22.66 -10.31 -20.15
C GLU A 353 -21.42 -9.56 -20.63
N ALA A 354 -20.21 -10.01 -20.28
CA ALA A 354 -18.95 -9.42 -20.72
C ALA A 354 -18.83 -9.39 -22.25
N HIS A 355 -19.16 -10.50 -22.91
CA HIS A 355 -19.17 -10.56 -24.37
C HIS A 355 -20.20 -9.61 -25.00
N SER A 356 -21.39 -9.51 -24.40
CA SER A 356 -22.43 -8.57 -24.86
C SER A 356 -22.03 -7.10 -24.72
N MET A 357 -21.11 -6.79 -23.79
CA MET A 357 -20.49 -5.48 -23.62
C MET A 357 -19.34 -5.22 -24.62
N GLY A 358 -19.04 -6.18 -25.49
CA GLY A 358 -18.01 -6.07 -26.52
C GLY A 358 -16.63 -6.58 -26.11
N ALA A 359 -16.53 -7.36 -25.02
CA ALA A 359 -15.29 -8.05 -24.70
C ALA A 359 -15.01 -9.17 -25.72
N ASP A 360 -13.74 -9.26 -26.13
CA ASP A 360 -13.23 -10.46 -26.76
C ASP A 360 -13.27 -11.61 -25.74
N LEU A 361 -13.69 -12.79 -26.19
CA LEU A 361 -13.72 -13.98 -25.36
C LEU A 361 -12.38 -14.73 -25.50
N PRO A 362 -11.60 -14.86 -24.42
CA PRO A 362 -10.52 -15.85 -24.33
C PRO A 362 -11.00 -17.25 -24.73
N GLU A 363 -10.09 -18.05 -25.27
CA GLU A 363 -10.36 -19.42 -25.72
C GLU A 363 -10.97 -20.27 -24.60
N ASP A 364 -10.40 -20.23 -23.40
CA ASP A 364 -10.88 -20.98 -22.23
C ASP A 364 -12.35 -20.65 -21.87
N TYR A 365 -12.76 -19.39 -21.95
CA TYR A 365 -14.15 -18.99 -21.68
C TYR A 365 -15.10 -19.39 -22.81
N ALA A 366 -14.64 -19.37 -24.06
CA ALA A 366 -15.43 -19.86 -25.18
C ALA A 366 -15.65 -21.37 -25.09
N GLU A 367 -14.62 -22.12 -24.70
CA GLU A 367 -14.70 -23.57 -24.45
C GLU A 367 -15.62 -23.88 -23.28
N PHE A 368 -15.50 -23.15 -22.17
CA PHE A 368 -16.39 -23.29 -21.01
C PHE A 368 -17.86 -23.08 -21.39
N LEU A 369 -18.19 -21.99 -22.10
CA LEU A 369 -19.57 -21.73 -22.52
C LEU A 369 -20.14 -22.82 -23.43
N LYS A 370 -19.30 -23.38 -24.31
CA LYS A 370 -19.69 -24.49 -25.17
C LYS A 370 -19.94 -25.75 -24.34
N ALA A 371 -19.02 -26.12 -23.46
CA ALA A 371 -19.13 -27.30 -22.61
C ALA A 371 -20.33 -27.24 -21.66
N TYR A 372 -20.69 -26.05 -21.17
CA TYR A 372 -21.83 -25.88 -20.27
C TYR A 372 -23.20 -25.94 -20.98
N THR A 373 -23.23 -25.75 -22.31
CA THR A 373 -24.49 -25.71 -23.09
C THR A 373 -24.81 -27.02 -23.82
N GLU A 374 -23.82 -27.90 -23.98
CA GLU A 374 -23.94 -29.26 -24.53
C GLU A 374 -24.30 -30.27 -23.44
#